data_AF-A0ABD3PJ96-F1
#
_entry.id   AF-A0ABD3PJ96-F1
#
_cell.length_a   1.000
_cell.length_b   1.000
_cell.length_c   1.000
_cell.angle_alpha   90.00
_cell.angle_beta   90.00
_cell.angle_gamma   90.00
#
_symmetry.space_group_name_H-M   'P 1'
#
loop_
_entity.id
_entity.type
_entity.pdbx_description
1 polymer ?
#
loop_
_entity_poly.entity_id
_entity_poly.type
_entity_poly.pdbx_seq_one_letter_code
_entity_poly.pdbx_strand_id
1 'polypeptide(L)'
;MSQSRELLHLYRKLLRSCATYPSRNRWGIYEAIQEEFRANVHLSPDDPNTQKKISVAYKGLSQLRMYDAAVLSRGNPDSPNWEVTLEQNPMPKPDDR
;
A
#
# COMPACT_ATOMS: atom_id res chain seq x y z
N MET A 1 -23.07 -12.18 -2.80
CA MET A 1 -22.53 -10.83 -2.53
C MET A 1 -21.49 -10.51 -3.60
N SER A 2 -21.75 -9.54 -4.45
CA SER A 2 -20.81 -9.15 -5.52
C SER A 2 -19.71 -8.31 -4.88
N GLN A 3 -18.46 -8.77 -4.95
CA GLN A 3 -17.32 -7.96 -4.53
C GLN A 3 -17.28 -6.67 -5.36
N SER A 4 -17.00 -5.54 -4.72
CA SER A 4 -16.88 -4.28 -5.43
C SER A 4 -15.66 -4.36 -6.36
N ARG A 5 -15.89 -4.10 -7.66
CA ARG A 5 -14.87 -4.17 -8.72
C ARG A 5 -13.65 -3.27 -8.43
N GLU A 6 -13.88 -2.21 -7.67
CA GLU A 6 -12.88 -1.27 -7.18
C GLU A 6 -11.95 -1.90 -6.12
N LEU A 7 -12.50 -2.66 -5.17
CA LEU A 7 -11.73 -3.33 -4.11
C LEU A 7 -10.79 -4.39 -4.69
N LEU A 8 -11.26 -5.14 -5.70
CA LEU A 8 -10.41 -6.07 -6.45
C LEU A 8 -9.30 -5.35 -7.23
N HIS A 9 -9.59 -4.16 -7.77
CA HIS A 9 -8.56 -3.34 -8.43
C HIS A 9 -7.52 -2.83 -7.43
N LEU A 10 -7.96 -2.35 -6.27
CA LEU A 10 -7.08 -1.89 -5.19
C LEU A 10 -6.15 -3.02 -4.73
N TYR A 11 -6.72 -4.20 -4.47
CA TYR A 11 -5.96 -5.39 -4.08
C TYR A 11 -4.88 -5.77 -5.11
N ARG A 12 -5.24 -5.84 -6.40
CA ARG A 12 -4.27 -6.15 -7.46
C ARG A 12 -3.15 -5.11 -7.56
N LYS A 13 -3.48 -3.83 -7.36
CA LYS A 13 -2.48 -2.75 -7.36
C LYS A 13 -1.52 -2.91 -6.18
N LEU A 14 -2.01 -3.20 -4.98
CA LEU A 14 -1.19 -3.44 -3.79
C LEU A 14 -0.22 -4.60 -4.00
N LEU A 15 -0.71 -5.75 -4.47
CA LEU A 15 0.14 -6.92 -4.73
C LEU A 15 1.24 -6.63 -5.76
N ARG A 16 0.90 -5.92 -6.84
CA ARG A 16 1.88 -5.52 -7.85
C ARG A 16 2.95 -4.59 -7.28
N SER A 17 2.55 -3.56 -6.55
CA SER A 17 3.48 -2.61 -5.94
C SER A 17 4.34 -3.25 -4.84
N CYS A 18 3.82 -4.25 -4.12
CA CYS A 18 4.63 -5.02 -3.16
C CYS A 18 5.68 -5.87 -3.85
N ALA A 19 5.36 -6.50 -4.99
CA ALA A 19 6.30 -7.36 -5.72
C ALA A 19 7.54 -6.58 -6.21
N THR A 20 7.38 -5.30 -6.53
CA THR A 20 8.47 -4.41 -6.98
C THR A 20 9.07 -3.57 -5.85
N TYR A 21 8.54 -3.66 -4.63
CA TYR A 21 9.01 -2.87 -3.48
C TYR A 21 10.45 -3.27 -3.09
N PRO A 22 11.38 -2.32 -2.93
CA PRO A 22 12.79 -2.59 -2.62
C PRO A 22 13.01 -2.92 -1.14
N SER A 23 12.38 -4.00 -0.66
CA SER A 23 12.54 -4.52 0.71
C SER A 23 12.87 -6.01 0.71
N ARG A 24 13.77 -6.42 1.61
CA ARG A 24 14.07 -7.83 1.87
C ARG A 24 12.83 -8.61 2.34
N ASN A 25 11.89 -7.94 3.02
CA ASN A 25 10.65 -8.55 3.51
C ASN A 25 9.44 -8.33 2.56
N ARG A 26 9.66 -7.99 1.28
CA ARG A 26 8.56 -7.72 0.34
C ARG A 26 7.56 -8.87 0.20
N TRP A 27 8.03 -10.11 0.26
CA TRP A 27 7.17 -11.30 0.15
C TRP A 27 6.35 -11.53 1.40
N GLY A 28 6.89 -11.25 2.60
CA GLY A 28 6.10 -11.28 3.83
C GLY A 28 5.00 -10.21 3.83
N ILE A 29 5.27 -9.01 3.31
CA ILE A 29 4.25 -7.96 3.12
C ILE A 29 3.19 -8.42 2.10
N TYR A 30 3.63 -9.04 1.01
CA TYR A 30 2.74 -9.58 -0.02
C TYR A 30 1.77 -10.61 0.57
N GLU A 31 2.28 -11.60 1.31
CA GLU A 31 1.48 -12.64 1.96
C GLU A 31 0.51 -12.05 2.99
N ALA A 32 0.97 -11.15 3.84
CA ALA A 32 0.12 -10.48 4.83
C ALA A 32 -1.07 -9.74 4.17
N ILE A 33 -0.85 -9.06 3.05
CA ILE A 33 -1.93 -8.40 2.29
C ILE A 33 -2.91 -9.42 1.71
N GLN A 34 -2.43 -10.59 1.25
CA GLN A 34 -3.31 -11.65 0.77
C GLN A 34 -4.19 -12.21 1.89
N GLU A 35 -3.61 -12.48 3.05
CA GLU A 35 -4.32 -12.98 4.22
C GLU A 35 -5.35 -11.98 4.71
N GLU A 36 -4.96 -10.71 4.86
CA GLU A 36 -5.86 -9.65 5.30
C GLU A 36 -7.01 -9.46 4.30
N PHE A 37 -6.74 -9.45 3.00
CA PHE A 37 -7.79 -9.34 1.99
C PHE A 37 -8.76 -10.52 2.06
N ARG A 38 -8.26 -11.76 2.16
CA ARG A 38 -9.10 -12.96 2.28
C ARG A 38 -9.95 -12.94 3.55
N ALA A 39 -9.37 -12.52 4.67
CA ALA A 39 -10.06 -12.42 5.94
C ALA A 39 -11.17 -11.36 5.94
N ASN A 40 -11.03 -10.28 5.16
CA ASN A 40 -12.00 -9.18 5.15
C ASN A 40 -12.89 -9.17 3.89
N VAL A 41 -12.71 -10.12 2.96
CA VAL A 41 -13.43 -10.14 1.67
C VAL A 41 -14.95 -10.18 1.84
N HIS A 42 -15.45 -10.76 2.91
CA HIS A 42 -16.89 -10.90 3.16
C HIS A 42 -17.53 -9.66 3.80
N LEU A 43 -16.74 -8.65 4.17
CA LEU A 43 -17.24 -7.43 4.80
C LEU A 43 -17.97 -6.53 3.79
N SER A 44 -18.96 -5.79 4.27
CA SER A 44 -19.68 -4.82 3.45
C SER A 44 -18.82 -3.57 3.21
N PRO A 45 -18.65 -3.10 1.96
CA PRO A 45 -17.90 -1.88 1.68
C PRO A 45 -18.57 -0.61 2.22
N ASP A 46 -19.86 -0.66 2.53
CA ASP A 46 -20.62 0.46 3.10
C ASP A 46 -20.47 0.55 4.62
N ASP A 47 -19.89 -0.48 5.26
CA ASP A 47 -19.62 -0.45 6.69
C ASP A 47 -18.52 0.57 7.03
N PRO A 48 -18.73 1.47 8.00
CA PRO A 48 -17.75 2.51 8.35
C PRO A 48 -16.37 1.95 8.77
N ASN A 49 -16.30 0.76 9.37
CA ASN A 49 -15.02 0.16 9.74
C ASN A 49 -14.30 -0.41 8.51
N THR A 50 -15.07 -0.96 7.57
CA THR A 50 -14.54 -1.41 6.28
C THR A 50 -14.03 -0.23 5.45
N GLN A 51 -14.73 0.91 5.45
CA GLN A 51 -14.23 2.13 4.79
C GLN A 51 -12.92 2.63 5.40
N LYS A 52 -12.75 2.57 6.73
CA LYS A 52 -11.47 2.90 7.38
C LYS A 52 -10.35 1.97 6.89
N LYS A 53 -10.58 0.67 6.82
CA LYS A 53 -9.62 -0.31 6.29
C LYS A 53 -9.26 -0.02 4.83
N ILE A 54 -10.24 0.29 4.00
CA ILE A 54 -10.04 0.69 2.60
C ILE A 54 -9.17 1.96 2.51
N SER A 55 -9.44 2.97 3.34
CA SER A 55 -8.66 4.21 3.40
C SER A 55 -7.19 3.95 3.77
N VAL A 56 -6.95 3.10 4.77
CA VAL A 56 -5.59 2.66 5.15
C VAL A 56 -4.90 1.95 3.98
N ALA A 57 -5.60 1.06 3.28
CA ALA A 57 -5.08 0.36 2.11
C ALA A 57 -4.69 1.32 0.97
N TYR A 58 -5.48 2.37 0.72
CA TYR A 58 -5.12 3.43 -0.23
C TYR A 58 -3.88 4.20 0.20
N LYS A 59 -3.74 4.54 1.49
CA LYS A 59 -2.54 5.20 2.02
C LYS A 59 -1.29 4.32 1.83
N GLY A 60 -1.39 3.03 2.18
CA GLY A 60 -0.30 2.07 1.99
C GLY A 60 0.08 1.91 0.51
N LEU A 61 -0.90 1.86 -0.40
CA LEU A 61 -0.64 1.82 -1.84
C LEU A 61 0.13 3.07 -2.31
N SER A 62 -0.23 4.25 -1.83
CA SER A 62 0.49 5.50 -2.15
C SER A 62 1.96 5.40 -1.74
N GLN A 63 2.23 4.94 -0.51
CA GLN A 63 3.58 4.78 0.02
C GLN A 63 4.41 3.77 -0.78
N LEU A 64 3.83 2.61 -1.12
CA LEU A 64 4.51 1.59 -1.94
C LEU A 64 4.85 2.13 -3.33
N ARG A 65 3.95 2.92 -3.94
CA ARG A 65 4.15 3.51 -5.27
C ARG A 65 5.23 4.57 -5.32
N MET A 66 5.62 5.16 -4.19
CA MET A 66 6.76 6.08 -4.12
C MET A 66 8.08 5.42 -4.56
N TYR A 67 8.16 4.09 -4.46
CA TYR A 67 9.35 3.32 -4.81
C TYR A 67 9.18 2.56 -6.13
N ASP A 68 8.05 2.73 -6.81
CA ASP A 68 7.79 2.05 -8.07
C ASP A 68 8.54 2.79 -9.20
N ALA A 69 9.60 2.15 -9.72
CA ALA A 69 10.43 2.71 -10.76
C ALA A 69 9.64 3.12 -12.01
N ALA A 70 8.52 2.44 -12.32
CA ALA A 70 7.66 2.80 -13.44
C ALA A 70 6.88 4.11 -13.20
N VAL A 71 6.54 4.41 -11.94
CA VAL A 71 5.89 5.66 -11.53
C VAL A 71 6.92 6.80 -11.48
N LEU A 72 8.09 6.54 -10.88
CA LEU A 72 9.18 7.50 -10.74
C LEU A 72 9.79 7.93 -12.08
N SER A 73 9.78 7.02 -13.05
CA SER A 73 10.32 7.26 -14.39
C SER A 73 9.40 8.08 -15.28
N ARG A 74 8.12 8.31 -14.92
CA ARG A 74 7.10 8.95 -15.79
C ARG A 74 7.10 8.42 -17.24
N GLY A 75 7.43 7.14 -17.44
CA GLY A 75 7.54 6.53 -18.76
C GLY A 75 8.94 6.55 -19.41
N ASN A 76 9.96 7.10 -18.77
CA ASN A 76 11.36 7.04 -19.21
C ASN A 76 12.23 6.21 -18.22
N PRO A 77 12.48 4.92 -18.49
CA PRO A 77 13.22 4.03 -17.59
C PRO A 77 14.66 4.46 -17.31
N ASP A 78 15.25 5.33 -18.14
CA ASP A 78 16.63 5.80 -18.00
C ASP A 78 16.76 7.07 -17.14
N SER A 79 15.67 7.63 -16.61
CA SER A 79 15.71 8.84 -15.76
C SER A 79 14.63 8.86 -14.67
N PRO A 80 14.76 8.03 -13.64
CA PRO A 80 13.87 8.11 -12.48
C PRO A 80 14.13 9.39 -11.68
N ASN A 81 13.12 10.23 -11.50
CA ASN A 81 13.19 11.38 -10.60
C ASN A 81 13.00 10.89 -9.15
N TRP A 82 14.10 10.67 -8.42
CA TRP A 82 14.11 9.99 -7.13
C TRP A 82 13.76 10.91 -5.95
N GLU A 83 12.63 11.62 -6.01
CA GLU A 83 12.18 12.42 -4.86
C GLU A 83 11.14 11.64 -4.04
N VAL A 84 11.55 11.14 -2.86
CA VAL A 84 10.69 10.38 -1.94
C VAL A 84 10.40 11.25 -0.71
N THR A 85 9.24 11.90 -0.68
CA THR A 85 8.76 12.62 0.51
C THR A 85 8.09 11.66 1.50
N LEU A 86 8.87 11.11 2.42
CA LEU A 86 8.32 10.36 3.53
C LEU A 86 7.63 11.32 4.51
N GLU A 87 6.34 11.10 4.76
CA GLU A 87 5.63 11.75 5.86
C GLU A 87 6.34 11.33 7.17
N GLN A 88 7.14 12.24 7.73
CA GLN A 88 7.86 12.03 8.97
C GLN A 88 6.84 11.75 10.07
N ASN A 89 6.81 10.51 10.57
CA ASN A 89 6.08 10.20 11.79
C ASN A 89 6.78 10.93 12.95
N PRO A 90 6.14 11.91 13.62
CA PRO A 90 6.77 12.68 14.68
C PRO A 90 6.79 11.79 15.93
N MET A 91 7.74 10.87 16.01
CA MET A 91 7.99 10.16 17.25
C MET A 91 8.68 11.18 18.17
N PRO A 92 8.04 11.68 19.25
CA PRO A 92 8.75 12.48 20.24
C PRO A 92 9.79 11.56 20.87
N LYS A 93 11.04 12.00 20.91
CA LYS A 93 12.05 11.27 21.68
C LYS A 93 11.55 11.18 23.14
N PRO A 94 11.60 10.01 23.79
CA PRO A 94 11.31 9.95 25.22
C PRO A 94 12.31 10.84 25.96
N ASP A 95 11.81 11.61 26.92
CA ASP A 95 12.60 12.51 27.76
C ASP A 95 13.49 11.62 28.66
N ASP A 96 14.81 11.65 28.42
CA ASP A 96 15.79 10.94 29.25
C ASP A 96 15.80 11.62 30.64
N ARG A 97 15.18 10.98 31.63
CA ARG A 97 15.33 11.33 33.06
C ARG A 97 16.35 10.43 33.74
#